data_AF-A0A7W1TEU6-F1
#
_entry.id   AF-A0A7W1TEU6-F1
#
_cell.length_a   1.000
_cell.length_b   1.000
_cell.length_c   1.000
_cell.angle_alpha   90.00
_cell.angle_beta   90.00
_cell.angle_gamma   90.00
#
_symmetry.space_group_name_H-M   'P 1'
#
loop_
_entity.id
_entity.type
_entity.pdbx_description
1 polymer ?
#
loop_
_entity_poly.entity_id
_entity_poly.type
_entity_poly.pdbx_seq_one_letter_code
_entity_poly.pdbx_strand_id
1 'polypeptide(L)'
;MRTVALLLLLVATACGSAAFAAEGTAEKPQAAHNSVCPVSGDTVDADTKPVVVKLKDGSFIAIGLCCTDCKKELNADPDKFAAAALANKKAAK
;
A
#
# COMPACT_ATOMS: atom_id res chain seq x y z
N MET A 1 40.09 -10.01 -52.23
CA MET A 1 38.83 -9.23 -52.39
C MET A 1 37.67 -10.13 -51.95
N ARG A 2 37.52 -10.31 -50.63
CA ARG A 2 36.56 -11.21 -49.97
C ARG A 2 35.49 -10.37 -49.24
N THR A 3 34.97 -9.36 -49.93
CA THR A 3 34.12 -8.32 -49.32
C THR A 3 32.68 -8.33 -49.84
N VAL A 4 32.24 -9.42 -50.47
CA VAL A 4 30.86 -9.60 -50.95
C VAL A 4 30.25 -10.82 -50.29
N ALA A 5 29.94 -10.70 -49.00
CA ALA A 5 29.02 -11.60 -48.31
C ALA A 5 28.43 -10.89 -47.08
N LEU A 6 28.13 -9.60 -47.24
CA LEU A 6 27.34 -8.79 -46.34
C LEU A 6 25.86 -8.96 -46.75
N LEU A 7 25.27 -10.13 -46.54
CA LEU A 7 23.84 -10.38 -46.76
C LEU A 7 23.48 -11.81 -46.30
N LEU A 8 23.04 -11.96 -45.04
CA LEU A 8 22.11 -12.98 -44.55
C LEU A 8 21.86 -12.79 -43.03
N LEU A 9 21.37 -11.60 -42.68
CA LEU A 9 20.79 -11.30 -41.37
C LEU A 9 19.31 -11.03 -41.61
N LEU A 10 18.50 -12.09 -41.55
CA LEU A 10 17.02 -12.20 -41.62
C LEU A 10 16.77 -13.73 -41.73
N VAL A 11 16.13 -14.46 -40.80
CA VAL A 11 14.76 -14.35 -40.29
C VAL A 11 14.60 -15.37 -39.15
N ALA A 12 13.94 -14.99 -38.04
CA ALA A 12 13.10 -15.86 -37.18
C ALA A 12 12.61 -14.99 -36.00
N THR A 13 11.62 -14.12 -36.19
CA THR A 13 10.18 -14.44 -36.15
C THR A 13 9.72 -14.99 -34.81
N ALA A 14 9.16 -14.08 -34.01
CA ALA A 14 7.98 -14.22 -33.18
C ALA A 14 7.75 -15.57 -32.45
N CYS A 15 8.01 -15.55 -31.14
CA CYS A 15 7.12 -16.19 -30.18
C CYS A 15 6.70 -15.14 -29.15
N GLY A 16 5.49 -14.62 -29.30
CA GLY A 16 4.76 -14.06 -28.16
C GLY A 16 4.64 -15.13 -27.09
N SER A 17 4.65 -14.79 -25.81
CA SER A 17 3.45 -14.34 -25.14
C SER A 17 3.84 -13.65 -23.84
N ALA A 18 3.14 -12.56 -23.54
CA ALA A 18 3.25 -11.83 -22.30
C ALA A 18 3.03 -12.74 -21.09
N ALA A 19 4.07 -12.93 -20.28
CA ALA A 19 3.88 -13.24 -18.87
C ALA A 19 3.50 -11.92 -18.17
N PHE A 20 2.23 -11.52 -18.33
CA PHE A 20 1.65 -10.54 -17.44
C PHE A 20 1.56 -11.12 -16.02
N ALA A 21 1.98 -10.29 -15.08
CA ALA A 21 1.44 -10.22 -13.72
C ALA A 21 1.63 -11.46 -12.85
N ALA A 22 2.82 -11.58 -12.29
CA ALA A 22 2.95 -11.90 -10.87
C ALA A 22 4.00 -11.00 -10.23
N GLU A 23 3.99 -9.71 -10.56
CA GLU A 23 4.49 -8.71 -9.65
C GLU A 23 3.49 -8.69 -8.50
N GLY A 24 3.72 -9.54 -7.50
CA GLY A 24 3.14 -9.35 -6.19
C GLY A 24 3.48 -7.92 -5.80
N THR A 25 2.48 -7.04 -5.86
CA THR A 25 2.60 -5.70 -5.33
C THR A 25 2.83 -5.89 -3.84
N ALA A 26 4.09 -5.92 -3.44
CA ALA A 26 4.51 -5.67 -2.09
C ALA A 26 3.97 -4.27 -1.77
N GLU A 27 2.75 -4.26 -1.25
CA GLU A 27 2.06 -3.06 -0.81
C GLU A 27 3.00 -2.41 0.21
N LYS A 28 3.64 -1.30 -0.18
CA LYS A 28 4.47 -0.52 0.73
C LYS A 28 3.65 -0.30 2.00
N PRO A 29 4.23 -0.48 3.20
CA PRO A 29 3.53 -0.20 4.44
C PRO A 29 2.93 1.21 4.35
N GLN A 30 1.61 1.28 4.29
CA GLN A 30 0.91 2.56 4.22
C GLN A 30 1.19 3.27 5.54
N ALA A 31 1.85 4.43 5.49
CA ALA A 31 2.16 5.19 6.69
C ALA A 31 0.86 5.56 7.43
N ALA A 32 0.90 5.54 8.77
CA ALA A 32 -0.25 5.91 9.58
C ALA A 32 -0.69 7.33 9.24
N HIS A 33 -1.99 7.50 9.04
CA HIS A 33 -2.57 8.80 8.77
C HIS A 33 -2.54 9.72 10.00
N ASN A 34 -2.56 9.13 11.20
CA ASN A 34 -2.69 9.78 12.49
C ASN A 34 -1.43 9.65 13.34
N SER A 35 -1.20 10.60 14.23
CA SER A 35 -0.14 10.54 15.26
C SER A 35 -0.63 10.03 16.61
N VAL A 36 -1.94 10.08 16.85
CA VAL A 36 -2.60 9.68 18.10
C VAL A 36 -3.62 8.58 17.80
N CYS A 37 -3.62 7.52 18.60
CA CYS A 37 -4.53 6.38 18.52
C CYS A 37 -5.97 6.86 18.70
N PRO A 38 -6.86 6.67 17.72
CA PRO A 38 -8.25 7.13 17.81
C PRO A 38 -9.10 6.31 18.79
N VAL A 39 -8.58 5.16 19.25
CA VAL A 39 -9.26 4.26 20.18
C VAL A 39 -8.95 4.62 21.62
N SER A 40 -7.66 4.67 21.99
CA SER A 40 -7.23 4.95 23.37
C SER A 40 -6.84 6.41 23.64
N GLY A 41 -6.46 7.17 22.62
CA GLY A 41 -5.92 8.52 22.77
C GLY A 41 -4.41 8.59 23.02
N ASP A 42 -3.71 7.45 23.06
CA ASP A 42 -2.25 7.42 23.22
C ASP A 42 -1.52 7.72 21.91
N THR A 43 -0.25 8.11 21.97
CA THR A 43 0.57 8.29 20.78
C THR A 43 0.77 6.98 20.02
N VAL A 44 0.73 7.03 18.69
CA VAL A 44 1.03 5.88 17.82
C VAL A 44 2.55 5.74 17.70
N ASP A 45 3.09 4.60 18.11
CA ASP A 45 4.49 4.26 17.88
C ASP A 45 4.79 4.06 16.39
N ALA A 46 5.99 4.47 15.97
CA ALA A 46 6.42 4.33 14.57
C ALA A 46 6.62 2.87 14.15
N ASP A 47 6.80 1.98 15.12
CA ASP A 47 7.01 0.54 14.90
C ASP A 47 5.70 -0.22 14.64
N THR A 48 4.55 0.37 14.96
CA THR A 48 3.25 -0.29 14.78
C THR A 48 2.78 -0.17 13.33
N LYS A 49 2.51 -1.33 12.71
CA LYS A 49 1.93 -1.36 11.36
C LYS A 49 0.51 -0.81 11.37
N PRO A 50 0.21 0.22 10.56
CA PRO A 50 -1.14 0.77 10.47
C PRO A 50 -2.13 -0.24 9.91
N VAL A 51 -3.39 -0.10 10.32
CA VAL A 51 -4.50 -0.92 9.84
C VAL A 51 -5.22 -0.16 8.74
N VAL A 52 -5.23 -0.72 7.54
CA VAL A 52 -5.98 -0.16 6.41
C VAL A 52 -7.43 -0.56 6.54
N VAL A 53 -8.32 0.42 6.63
CA VAL A 53 -9.77 0.22 6.67
C VAL A 53 -10.43 0.88 5.47
N LYS A 54 -11.54 0.28 5.01
CA LYS A 54 -12.39 0.86 3.98
C LYS A 54 -13.53 1.63 4.65
N LEU A 55 -13.70 2.89 4.27
CA LEU A 55 -14.78 3.76 4.74
C LEU A 55 -16.05 3.58 3.89
N LYS A 56 -17.19 4.06 4.41
CA LYS A 56 -18.49 4.02 3.70
C LYS A 56 -18.51 4.70 2.33
N ASP A 57 -17.68 5.72 2.13
CA ASP A 57 -17.52 6.42 0.85
C ASP A 57 -16.71 5.62 -0.20
N GLY A 58 -16.14 4.48 0.20
CA GLY A 58 -15.29 3.64 -0.65
C GLY A 58 -13.79 3.97 -0.56
N SER A 59 -13.41 4.98 0.22
CA SER A 59 -12.02 5.39 0.45
C SER A 59 -11.30 4.40 1.37
N PHE A 60 -9.99 4.24 1.18
CA PHE A 60 -9.12 3.48 2.08
C PHE A 60 -8.24 4.41 2.90
N ILE A 61 -8.14 4.15 4.20
CA ILE A 61 -7.30 4.91 5.12
C ILE A 61 -6.49 3.98 6.02
N ALA A 62 -5.20 4.28 6.16
CA ALA A 62 -4.29 3.59 7.06
C ALA A 62 -4.33 4.26 8.45
N ILE A 63 -4.92 3.58 9.43
CA ILE A 63 -5.05 4.08 10.80
C ILE A 63 -3.99 3.42 11.68
N GLY A 64 -3.12 4.25 12.27
CA GLY A 64 -2.15 3.84 13.26
C GLY A 64 -2.81 3.59 14.61
N LEU A 65 -2.40 2.51 15.28
CA LEU A 65 -2.84 2.14 16.61
C LEU A 65 -1.63 2.07 17.54
N CYS A 66 -1.83 2.37 18.83
CA CYS A 66 -0.78 2.23 19.85
C CYS A 66 -0.54 0.75 20.23
N CYS A 67 -1.54 -0.12 20.08
CA CYS A 67 -1.43 -1.55 20.39
C CYS A 67 -2.29 -2.41 19.47
N THR A 68 -2.07 -3.73 19.51
CA THR A 68 -2.83 -4.70 18.73
C THR A 68 -4.27 -4.90 19.22
N ASP A 69 -4.56 -4.59 20.48
CA ASP A 69 -5.89 -4.79 21.06
C ASP A 69 -6.92 -3.81 20.49
N CYS A 70 -6.50 -2.56 20.25
CA CYS A 70 -7.33 -1.54 19.61
C CYS A 70 -7.79 -1.92 18.19
N LYS A 71 -7.15 -2.91 17.55
CA LYS A 71 -7.53 -3.38 16.21
C LYS A 71 -8.93 -3.98 16.19
N LYS A 72 -9.35 -4.66 17.27
CA LYS A 72 -10.69 -5.24 17.35
C LYS A 72 -11.77 -4.17 17.38
N GLU A 73 -11.57 -3.13 18.18
CA GLU A 73 -12.49 -1.99 18.26
C GLU A 73 -12.53 -1.20 16.96
N LEU A 74 -11.36 -0.95 16.36
CA LEU A 74 -11.27 -0.30 15.05
C LEU A 74 -12.06 -1.07 13.97
N ASN A 75 -11.95 -2.39 13.93
CA ASN A 75 -12.68 -3.21 12.97
C ASN A 75 -14.20 -3.29 13.25
N ALA A 76 -14.62 -3.05 14.50
CA ALA A 76 -16.03 -3.06 14.87
C ALA A 76 -16.75 -1.79 14.38
N ASP A 77 -16.07 -0.63 14.39
CA ASP A 77 -16.63 0.64 13.92
C ASP A 77 -15.59 1.52 13.22
N PRO A 78 -15.12 1.12 12.01
CA PRO A 78 -14.01 1.79 11.35
C PRO A 78 -14.32 3.25 10.97
N ASP A 79 -15.57 3.56 10.63
CA ASP A 79 -15.98 4.93 10.27
C ASP A 79 -15.86 5.88 11.47
N LYS A 80 -16.26 5.44 12.66
CA LYS A 80 -16.17 6.23 13.89
C LYS A 80 -14.72 6.61 14.19
N PHE A 81 -13.81 5.63 14.13
CA PHE A 81 -12.40 5.85 14.46
C PHE A 81 -11.62 6.54 13.34
N ALA A 82 -12.04 6.38 12.08
CA ALA A 82 -11.46 7.09 10.96
C ALA A 82 -11.63 8.60 11.08
N ALA A 83 -12.80 9.07 11.53
CA ALA A 83 -13.02 10.51 11.76
C ALA A 83 -12.03 11.09 12.79
N ALA A 84 -11.78 10.37 13.89
CA ALA A 84 -10.82 10.76 14.91
C ALA A 84 -9.36 10.71 14.42
N ALA A 85 -9.02 9.71 13.59
CA ALA A 85 -7.71 9.60 12.96
C ALA A 85 -7.45 10.74 11.96
N LEU A 86 -8.45 11.09 11.15
CA LEU A 86 -8.41 12.20 10.20
C LEU A 86 -8.19 13.56 10.88
N ALA A 87 -8.78 13.74 12.07
CA ALA A 87 -8.64 14.97 12.85
C ALA A 87 -7.22 15.19 13.40
N ASN A 88 -6.47 14.12 13.66
CA ASN A 88 -5.10 14.17 14.22
C ASN A 88 -4.06 13.73 13.20
N LYS A 89 -4.17 14.26 11.98
CA LYS A 89 -3.29 13.93 10.86
C LYS A 89 -1.82 14.08 11.27
N LYS A 90 -1.04 13.01 11.13
CA LYS A 90 0.41 13.10 11.17
C LYS A 90 0.85 13.84 9.91
N ALA A 91 1.60 14.93 10.05
CA ALA A 91 2.20 15.58 8.88
C ALA A 91 3.04 14.52 8.15
N ALA A 92 2.68 14.25 6.88
CA ALA A 92 3.48 13.38 6.03
C ALA A 92 4.84 14.07 5.88
N LYS A 93 5.87 13.45 6.47
CA LYS A 93 7.24 13.96 6.45
C LYS A 93 8.01 13.33 5.30
#